data_AF-A0A8J7WG69-F1
#
_entry.id   AF-A0A8J7WG69-F1
#
_cell.length_a   1.000
_cell.length_b   1.000
_cell.length_c   1.000
_cell.angle_alpha   90.00
_cell.angle_beta   90.00
_cell.angle_gamma   90.00
#
_symmetry.space_group_name_H-M   'P 1'
#
loop_
_entity.id
_entity.type
_entity.pdbx_description
1 polymer ?
#
loop_
_entity_poly.entity_id
_entity_poly.type
_entity_poly.pdbx_seq_one_letter_code
_entity_poly.pdbx_strand_id
1 'polypeptide(L)'
;MRRAAAVLVAVLLWSAALALTVQHGFWRAPLTRDTGATEFAKAVRARIPAGFGGALVAVVLREGEPAATFATGPMGAVPDGAMVFQLASLSKWLTAAAVLTLVDAGRIGLDDPVEDHLTRWRFADGPFDSRAVTVRRLLSHTAGLTDGLGYNGFADPGAMQSLEESLAGAADAMPGASGRVEIGAPPGGRFAYSGGSYAVLQLMIEEVTGQDFGTAMRELVFAPLDMRGAAASIGDIEGRLAPNLDLAGKRMPLRQYSAPAAASLFAGAEDLALFLRGLHLPKARGGLLSDAALAAMAQPEARVFGLPVWGLGATLYVRGRPGELVIGHDGRNMPAINTAARLHRPSGDGIVVLATGTQGLATDLANDWVFWRTGRVPVTALPAILPVAGLLWAAGLAAIALVVVRAGRRRR
;
A
#
# COMPACT_ATOMS: atom_id res chain seq x y z
N MET A 1 18.43 24.63 -39.24
CA MET A 1 17.53 23.45 -39.16
C MET A 1 18.25 22.16 -38.73
N ARG A 2 19.24 21.63 -39.48
CA ARG A 2 19.91 20.33 -39.14
C ARG A 2 20.55 20.26 -37.74
N ARG A 3 21.17 21.35 -37.24
CA ARG A 3 21.78 21.38 -35.88
C ARG A 3 20.74 21.36 -34.77
N ALA A 4 19.65 22.12 -34.91
CA ALA A 4 18.56 22.14 -33.94
C ALA A 4 17.90 20.75 -33.84
N ALA A 5 17.70 20.09 -34.98
CA ALA A 5 17.21 18.72 -35.01
C ALA A 5 18.16 17.74 -34.29
N ALA A 6 19.48 17.86 -34.52
CA ALA A 6 20.46 17.01 -33.84
C ALA A 6 20.51 17.23 -32.31
N VAL A 7 20.39 18.48 -31.85
CA VAL A 7 20.29 18.81 -30.41
C VAL A 7 19.03 18.20 -29.83
N LEU A 8 17.88 18.39 -30.48
CA LEU A 8 16.61 17.85 -30.02
C LEU A 8 16.67 16.31 -29.92
N VAL A 9 17.23 15.63 -30.93
CA VAL A 9 17.45 14.19 -30.90
C VAL A 9 18.35 13.78 -29.73
N ALA A 10 19.48 14.48 -29.51
CA ALA A 10 20.36 14.17 -28.39
C ALA A 10 19.68 14.34 -27.02
N VAL A 11 18.88 15.40 -26.86
CA VAL A 11 18.10 15.65 -25.63
C VAL A 11 17.05 14.55 -25.42
N LEU A 12 16.34 14.14 -26.48
CA LEU A 12 15.36 13.07 -26.40
C LEU A 12 16.03 11.72 -26.07
N LEU A 13 17.15 11.40 -26.69
CA LEU A 13 17.91 10.18 -26.40
C LEU A 13 18.44 10.17 -24.97
N TRP A 14 18.96 11.29 -24.48
CA TRP A 14 19.42 11.41 -23.10
C TRP A 14 18.28 11.24 -22.10
N SER A 15 17.15 11.90 -22.36
CA SER A 15 15.97 11.81 -21.50
C SER A 15 15.41 10.37 -21.47
N ALA A 16 15.36 9.70 -22.63
CA ALA A 16 14.94 8.32 -22.74
C ALA A 16 15.92 7.36 -22.02
N ALA A 17 17.23 7.55 -22.19
CA ALA A 17 18.24 6.74 -21.52
C ALA A 17 18.16 6.88 -19.99
N LEU A 18 17.99 8.11 -19.50
CA LEU A 18 17.81 8.35 -18.06
C LEU A 18 16.51 7.74 -17.55
N ALA A 19 15.40 7.89 -18.27
CA ALA A 19 14.12 7.28 -17.89
C ALA A 19 14.22 5.74 -17.81
N LEU A 20 14.86 5.10 -18.79
CA LEU A 20 15.13 3.67 -18.78
C LEU A 20 16.03 3.26 -17.61
N THR A 21 17.08 4.05 -17.36
CA THR A 21 17.99 3.83 -16.24
C THR A 21 17.22 3.86 -14.92
N VAL A 22 16.34 4.87 -14.76
CA VAL A 22 15.49 5.03 -13.57
C VAL A 22 14.52 3.87 -13.39
N GLN A 23 13.84 3.50 -14.46
CA GLN A 23 12.81 2.47 -14.43
C GLN A 23 13.37 1.07 -14.19
N HIS A 24 14.54 0.76 -14.77
CA HIS A 24 15.19 -0.55 -14.67
C HIS A 24 16.26 -0.61 -13.58
N GLY A 25 16.51 0.50 -12.87
CA GLY A 25 17.47 0.56 -11.77
C GLY A 25 18.86 0.07 -12.17
N PHE A 26 19.40 0.47 -13.33
CA PHE A 26 20.70 -0.04 -13.81
C PHE A 26 21.89 0.26 -12.87
N TRP A 27 21.71 1.15 -11.88
CA TRP A 27 22.68 1.40 -10.81
C TRP A 27 22.53 0.46 -9.59
N ARG A 28 21.46 -0.33 -9.52
CA ARG A 28 21.11 -1.16 -8.37
C ARG A 28 21.44 -2.62 -8.65
N ALA A 29 22.13 -3.26 -7.71
CA ALA A 29 22.25 -4.71 -7.68
C ALA A 29 21.04 -5.30 -6.93
N PRO A 30 20.47 -6.43 -7.39
CA PRO A 30 19.45 -7.13 -6.61
C PRO A 30 20.05 -7.67 -5.32
N LEU A 31 19.20 -7.87 -4.30
CA LEU A 31 19.62 -8.35 -2.98
C LEU A 31 20.39 -9.69 -3.06
N THR A 32 19.98 -10.53 -4.00
CA THR A 32 20.68 -11.75 -4.41
C THR A 32 20.54 -11.92 -5.92
N ARG A 33 21.51 -12.60 -6.55
CA ARG A 33 21.43 -12.99 -7.97
C ARG A 33 20.71 -14.33 -8.16
N ASP A 34 20.49 -15.07 -7.08
CA ASP A 34 19.74 -16.33 -7.09
C ASP A 34 18.24 -16.04 -7.27
N THR A 35 17.53 -16.89 -7.99
CA THR A 35 16.09 -16.74 -8.26
C THR A 35 15.20 -17.50 -7.27
N GLY A 36 15.79 -18.23 -6.32
CA GLY A 36 15.14 -19.01 -5.28
C GLY A 36 14.69 -18.17 -4.09
N ALA A 37 13.48 -18.46 -3.59
CA ALA A 37 12.90 -17.77 -2.43
C ALA A 37 13.74 -17.94 -1.15
N THR A 38 14.37 -19.11 -0.96
CA THR A 38 15.23 -19.39 0.20
C THR A 38 16.48 -18.51 0.21
N GLU A 39 17.12 -18.32 -0.94
CA GLU A 39 18.30 -17.45 -1.03
C GLU A 39 17.92 -15.97 -0.87
N PHE A 40 16.75 -15.57 -1.38
CA PHE A 40 16.22 -14.25 -1.09
C PHE A 40 15.99 -14.05 0.42
N ALA A 41 15.36 -15.02 1.11
CA ALA A 41 15.13 -14.95 2.56
C ALA A 41 16.44 -14.87 3.36
N LYS A 42 17.48 -15.61 2.94
CA LYS A 42 18.84 -15.48 3.53
C LYS A 42 19.42 -14.09 3.33
N ALA A 43 19.30 -13.52 2.13
CA ALA A 43 19.78 -12.17 1.82
C ALA A 43 19.02 -11.10 2.63
N VAL A 44 17.71 -11.27 2.82
CA VAL A 44 16.90 -10.40 3.67
C VAL A 44 17.39 -10.45 5.12
N ARG A 45 17.66 -11.64 5.66
CA ARG A 45 18.19 -11.79 7.03
C ARG A 45 19.49 -11.00 7.22
N ALA A 46 20.37 -10.99 6.21
CA ALA A 46 21.63 -10.23 6.24
C ALA A 46 21.42 -8.70 6.20
N ARG A 47 20.23 -8.23 5.79
CA ARG A 47 19.89 -6.80 5.71
C ARG A 47 19.38 -6.24 7.04
N ILE A 48 18.98 -7.10 7.97
CA ILE A 48 18.49 -6.70 9.28
C ILE A 48 19.65 -6.10 10.08
N PRO A 49 19.53 -4.88 10.61
CA PRO A 49 20.60 -4.24 11.37
C PRO A 49 21.03 -5.09 12.57
N ALA A 50 22.34 -5.16 12.81
CA ALA A 50 22.87 -5.74 14.04
C ALA A 50 22.30 -4.96 15.24
N GLY A 51 21.74 -5.67 16.22
CA GLY A 51 21.07 -5.05 17.37
C GLY A 51 19.63 -4.59 17.11
N PHE A 52 18.99 -5.02 16.00
CA PHE A 52 17.55 -4.81 15.80
C PHE A 52 16.74 -5.40 16.97
N GLY A 53 16.15 -4.52 17.78
CA GLY A 53 15.36 -4.88 18.97
C GLY A 53 13.87 -5.04 18.70
N GLY A 54 13.42 -4.96 17.45
CA GLY A 54 12.03 -5.15 17.05
C GLY A 54 11.66 -6.59 16.74
N ALA A 55 10.36 -6.85 16.55
CA ALA A 55 9.90 -8.11 15.95
C ALA A 55 9.79 -7.93 14.44
N LEU A 56 10.18 -8.94 13.67
CA LEU A 56 9.97 -8.96 12.23
C LEU A 56 9.67 -10.39 11.78
N VAL A 57 8.61 -10.56 11.00
CA VAL A 57 8.25 -11.81 10.32
C VAL A 57 8.10 -11.53 8.84
N ALA A 58 8.64 -12.39 7.99
CA ALA A 58 8.34 -12.33 6.57
C ALA A 58 8.11 -13.70 5.95
N VAL A 59 7.26 -13.71 4.93
CA VAL A 59 6.93 -14.88 4.12
C VAL A 59 7.15 -14.52 2.66
N VAL A 60 7.93 -15.32 1.95
CA VAL A 60 8.11 -15.24 0.50
C VAL A 60 7.29 -16.34 -0.14
N LEU A 61 6.40 -15.96 -1.05
CA LEU A 61 5.53 -16.88 -1.77
C LEU A 61 6.10 -17.18 -3.15
N ARG A 62 5.91 -18.42 -3.60
CA ARG A 62 6.09 -18.85 -4.99
C ARG A 62 4.80 -19.52 -5.46
N GLU A 63 4.27 -19.04 -6.58
CA GLU A 63 3.06 -19.60 -7.17
C GLU A 63 1.86 -19.70 -6.21
N GLY A 64 1.73 -18.70 -5.31
CA GLY A 64 0.68 -18.62 -4.31
C GLY A 64 0.93 -19.42 -3.04
N GLU A 65 2.05 -20.15 -2.93
CA GLU A 65 2.38 -20.97 -1.76
C GLU A 65 3.60 -20.42 -1.00
N PRO A 66 3.64 -20.49 0.35
CA PRO A 66 4.83 -20.14 1.13
C PRO A 66 6.04 -20.98 0.72
N ALA A 67 7.12 -20.33 0.27
CA ALA A 67 8.36 -20.97 -0.15
C ALA A 67 9.51 -20.73 0.84
N ALA A 68 9.47 -19.63 1.59
CA ALA A 68 10.40 -19.36 2.68
C ALA A 68 9.74 -18.46 3.71
N THR A 69 9.94 -18.77 4.99
CA THR A 69 9.53 -17.93 6.11
C THR A 69 10.75 -17.59 6.95
N PHE A 70 10.83 -16.36 7.44
CA PHE A 70 11.85 -15.98 8.38
C PHE A 70 11.26 -15.08 9.47
N ALA A 71 11.80 -15.19 10.68
CA ALA A 71 11.41 -14.36 11.81
C ALA A 71 12.63 -13.96 12.64
N THR A 72 12.57 -12.79 13.26
CA THR A 72 13.56 -12.31 14.24
C THR A 72 12.89 -11.40 15.27
N GLY A 73 13.42 -11.35 16.49
CA GLY A 73 13.03 -10.37 17.50
C GLY A 73 13.37 -10.80 18.93
N PRO A 74 13.36 -9.87 19.90
CA PRO A 74 13.62 -10.20 21.29
C PRO A 74 12.39 -10.84 21.93
N MET A 75 12.67 -11.85 22.75
CA MET A 75 11.76 -12.73 23.50
C MET A 75 11.32 -13.98 22.75
N GLY A 76 11.49 -15.12 23.42
CA GLY A 76 11.12 -16.45 22.96
C GLY A 76 9.77 -16.45 22.28
N ALA A 77 9.79 -16.91 21.04
CA ALA A 77 8.69 -16.92 20.09
C ALA A 77 7.35 -17.30 20.74
N VAL A 78 6.31 -16.49 20.48
CA VAL A 78 4.96 -17.05 20.34
C VAL A 78 5.11 -18.25 19.38
N PRO A 79 4.56 -19.45 19.68
CA PRO A 79 4.77 -20.63 18.86
C PRO A 79 4.56 -20.34 17.38
N ASP A 80 5.36 -21.02 16.54
CA ASP A 80 5.39 -20.92 15.08
C ASP A 80 4.04 -20.49 14.47
N GLY A 81 4.03 -19.33 13.78
CA GLY A 81 2.91 -18.88 12.97
C GLY A 81 1.73 -18.21 13.70
N ALA A 82 1.82 -17.94 15.01
CA ALA A 82 0.73 -17.30 15.76
C ALA A 82 0.95 -15.80 16.08
N MET A 83 2.11 -15.20 15.76
CA MET A 83 2.35 -13.78 16.05
C MET A 83 1.57 -12.86 15.12
N VAL A 84 0.80 -11.96 15.72
CA VAL A 84 -0.06 -11.01 15.02
C VAL A 84 0.52 -9.60 15.11
N PHE A 85 0.40 -8.84 14.03
CA PHE A 85 0.84 -7.45 13.96
C PHE A 85 -0.35 -6.54 13.71
N GLN A 86 -0.31 -5.32 14.25
CA GLN A 86 -1.17 -4.25 13.76
C GLN A 86 -0.71 -3.90 12.34
N LEU A 87 -1.64 -3.96 11.39
CA LEU A 87 -1.32 -3.88 9.96
C LEU A 87 -1.13 -2.44 9.45
N ALA A 88 -1.49 -1.44 10.25
CA ALA A 88 -1.49 -0.04 9.81
C ALA A 88 -2.30 0.13 8.51
N SER A 89 -1.83 0.97 7.59
CA SER A 89 -2.51 1.18 6.31
C SER A 89 -2.60 -0.05 5.40
N LEU A 90 -1.88 -1.15 5.66
CA LEU A 90 -2.06 -2.40 4.92
C LEU A 90 -3.52 -2.92 5.06
N SER A 91 -4.21 -2.56 6.15
CA SER A 91 -5.64 -2.82 6.38
C SER A 91 -6.56 -2.33 5.28
N LYS A 92 -6.18 -1.25 4.56
CA LYS A 92 -6.94 -0.73 3.43
C LYS A 92 -7.07 -1.75 2.32
N TRP A 93 -6.02 -2.54 2.06
CA TRP A 93 -6.07 -3.52 0.99
C TRP A 93 -7.04 -4.67 1.31
N LEU A 94 -7.09 -5.10 2.57
CA LEU A 94 -8.06 -6.11 3.03
C LEU A 94 -9.48 -5.54 3.01
N THR A 95 -9.66 -4.29 3.44
CA THR A 95 -10.97 -3.59 3.36
C THR A 95 -11.44 -3.47 1.91
N ALA A 96 -10.55 -3.11 0.99
CA ALA A 96 -10.87 -3.03 -0.43
C ALA A 96 -11.32 -4.39 -1.00
N ALA A 97 -10.71 -5.49 -0.54
CA ALA A 97 -11.18 -6.82 -0.88
C ALA A 97 -12.59 -7.10 -0.35
N ALA A 98 -12.93 -6.69 0.88
CA ALA A 98 -14.28 -6.80 1.42
C ALA A 98 -15.31 -6.01 0.59
N VAL A 99 -14.98 -4.77 0.21
CA VAL A 99 -15.82 -3.94 -0.68
C VAL A 99 -16.02 -4.63 -2.03
N LEU A 100 -14.97 -5.19 -2.62
CA LEU A 100 -15.06 -5.89 -3.89
C LEU A 100 -15.82 -7.22 -3.79
N THR A 101 -15.81 -7.90 -2.63
CA THR A 101 -16.69 -9.05 -2.36
C THR A 101 -18.16 -8.63 -2.38
N LEU A 102 -18.50 -7.46 -1.83
CA LEU A 102 -19.86 -6.90 -1.91
C LEU A 102 -20.26 -6.52 -3.34
N VAL A 103 -19.31 -5.97 -4.12
CA VAL A 103 -19.51 -5.69 -5.56
C VAL A 103 -19.78 -6.98 -6.34
N ASP A 104 -18.97 -8.02 -6.14
CA ASP A 104 -19.16 -9.33 -6.77
C ASP A 104 -20.52 -9.96 -6.42
N ALA A 105 -21.01 -9.70 -5.21
CA ALA A 105 -22.33 -10.15 -4.75
C ALA A 105 -23.48 -9.27 -5.26
N GLY A 106 -23.21 -8.21 -6.02
CA GLY A 106 -24.21 -7.26 -6.52
C GLY A 106 -24.89 -6.46 -5.40
N ARG A 107 -24.30 -6.40 -4.20
CA ARG A 107 -24.83 -5.66 -3.05
C ARG A 107 -24.63 -4.16 -3.19
N ILE A 108 -23.57 -3.75 -3.88
CA ILE A 108 -23.17 -2.36 -4.17
C ILE A 108 -22.54 -2.30 -5.57
N GLY A 109 -22.60 -1.13 -6.22
CA GLY A 109 -21.85 -0.82 -7.43
C GLY A 109 -20.59 0.01 -7.15
N LEU A 110 -19.57 -0.14 -7.98
CA LEU A 110 -18.34 0.68 -7.89
C LEU A 110 -18.60 2.15 -8.18
N ASP A 111 -19.56 2.45 -9.06
CA ASP A 111 -19.87 3.80 -9.50
C ASP A 111 -21.07 4.41 -8.78
N ASP A 112 -21.61 3.70 -7.78
CA ASP A 112 -22.65 4.22 -6.91
C ASP A 112 -22.09 5.39 -6.09
N PRO A 113 -22.85 6.50 -5.96
CA PRO A 113 -22.62 7.48 -4.91
C PRO A 113 -22.60 6.77 -3.56
N VAL A 114 -21.53 6.96 -2.77
CA VAL A 114 -21.40 6.23 -1.50
C VAL A 114 -22.53 6.58 -0.53
N GLU A 115 -23.03 7.81 -0.58
CA GLU A 115 -24.12 8.29 0.27
C GLU A 115 -25.44 7.56 0.06
N ASP A 116 -25.64 6.91 -1.10
CA ASP A 116 -26.83 6.08 -1.35
C ASP A 116 -26.85 4.83 -0.43
N HIS A 117 -25.72 4.49 0.19
CA HIS A 117 -25.53 3.36 1.11
C HIS A 117 -25.37 3.77 2.57
N LEU A 118 -25.52 5.06 2.91
CA LEU A 118 -25.28 5.59 4.26
C LEU A 118 -26.52 6.24 4.85
N THR A 119 -26.84 5.93 6.10
CA THR A 119 -27.94 6.53 6.87
C THR A 119 -27.48 7.16 8.17
N ARG A 120 -26.37 6.69 8.75
CA ARG A 120 -25.83 7.19 10.04
C ARG A 120 -24.99 8.45 9.92
N TRP A 121 -24.49 8.75 8.72
CA TRP A 121 -23.62 9.89 8.47
C TRP A 121 -23.75 10.39 7.03
N ARG A 122 -23.51 11.70 6.83
CA ARG A 122 -23.43 12.32 5.49
C ARG A 122 -22.30 13.32 5.42
N PHE A 123 -21.81 13.57 4.22
CA PHE A 123 -20.89 14.68 3.97
C PHE A 123 -21.56 16.02 4.36
N ALA A 124 -20.76 16.96 4.88
CA ALA A 124 -21.21 18.33 5.07
C ALA A 124 -21.41 19.01 3.70
N ASP A 125 -22.35 19.95 3.65
CA ASP A 125 -22.56 20.77 2.45
C ASP A 125 -21.27 21.52 2.10
N GLY A 126 -20.94 21.53 0.80
CA GLY A 126 -19.70 22.09 0.32
C GLY A 126 -19.76 22.48 -1.16
N PRO A 127 -18.67 23.02 -1.70
CA PRO A 127 -18.62 23.51 -3.09
C PRO A 127 -18.60 22.40 -4.15
N PHE A 128 -18.47 21.14 -3.74
CA PHE A 128 -18.43 19.98 -4.63
C PHE A 128 -19.56 19.03 -4.31
N ASP A 129 -20.13 18.42 -5.35
CA ASP A 129 -21.24 17.48 -5.27
C ASP A 129 -20.83 16.19 -4.53
N SER A 130 -21.49 15.89 -3.42
CA SER A 130 -21.28 14.66 -2.65
C SER A 130 -21.68 13.41 -3.41
N ARG A 131 -22.62 13.51 -4.37
CA ARG A 131 -23.00 12.40 -5.24
C ARG A 131 -21.87 11.97 -6.17
N ALA A 132 -20.90 12.85 -6.42
CA ALA A 132 -19.71 12.50 -7.17
C ALA A 132 -18.68 11.73 -6.31
N VAL A 133 -18.89 11.52 -5.02
CA VAL A 133 -18.07 10.62 -4.21
C VAL A 133 -18.59 9.19 -4.37
N THR A 134 -17.98 8.43 -5.28
CA THR A 134 -18.36 7.04 -5.53
C THR A 134 -17.49 6.04 -4.77
N VAL A 135 -17.97 4.79 -4.64
CA VAL A 135 -17.21 3.69 -4.05
C VAL A 135 -15.82 3.53 -4.71
N ARG A 136 -15.76 3.58 -6.05
CA ARG A 136 -14.53 3.57 -6.85
C ARG A 136 -13.58 4.68 -6.47
N ARG A 137 -14.10 5.90 -6.28
CA ARG A 137 -13.30 7.09 -5.95
C ARG A 137 -12.75 7.05 -4.53
N LEU A 138 -13.47 6.44 -3.59
CA LEU A 138 -12.96 6.17 -2.24
C LEU A 138 -11.84 5.12 -2.27
N LEU A 139 -12.07 3.97 -2.93
CA LEU A 139 -11.07 2.90 -3.07
C LEU A 139 -9.78 3.38 -3.74
N SER A 140 -9.90 4.31 -4.70
CA SER A 140 -8.78 4.83 -5.50
C SER A 140 -8.12 6.09 -4.95
N HIS A 141 -8.60 6.63 -3.82
CA HIS A 141 -8.17 7.92 -3.29
C HIS A 141 -8.30 9.08 -4.29
N THR A 142 -9.38 9.06 -5.08
CA THR A 142 -9.73 10.13 -6.03
C THR A 142 -11.05 10.81 -5.65
N ALA A 143 -11.60 10.55 -4.46
CA ALA A 143 -12.84 11.14 -3.96
C ALA A 143 -12.77 12.66 -3.69
N GLY A 144 -11.58 13.27 -3.76
CA GLY A 144 -11.42 14.70 -3.46
C GLY A 144 -11.37 15.03 -1.96
N LEU A 145 -11.26 14.01 -1.11
CA LEU A 145 -11.14 14.19 0.33
C LEU A 145 -9.77 14.78 0.72
N THR A 146 -9.77 15.69 1.70
CA THR A 146 -8.61 16.50 2.09
C THR A 146 -8.17 16.31 3.54
N ASP A 147 -8.44 15.14 4.13
CA ASP A 147 -8.17 14.77 5.53
C ASP A 147 -6.67 14.60 5.88
N GLY A 148 -5.75 14.82 4.95
CA GLY A 148 -4.31 14.91 5.26
C GLY A 148 -3.69 13.60 5.79
N LEU A 149 -3.95 12.47 5.12
CA LEU A 149 -3.51 11.10 5.46
C LEU A 149 -4.30 10.40 6.59
N GLY A 150 -5.10 11.13 7.37
CA GLY A 150 -6.06 10.57 8.34
C GLY A 150 -5.55 10.54 9.78
N TYR A 151 -5.57 9.34 10.38
CA TYR A 151 -5.63 9.09 11.83
C TYR A 151 -4.27 8.75 12.46
N ASN A 152 -4.00 9.23 13.66
CA ASN A 152 -2.79 9.01 14.47
C ASN A 152 -2.99 7.91 15.54
N GLY A 153 -4.24 7.56 15.83
CA GLY A 153 -4.65 6.62 16.84
C GLY A 153 -4.59 7.16 18.27
N PHE A 154 -5.42 6.57 19.13
CA PHE A 154 -5.55 6.88 20.55
C PHE A 154 -4.62 5.98 21.38
N ALA A 155 -3.79 6.58 22.23
CA ALA A 155 -3.01 5.83 23.21
C ALA A 155 -3.85 5.37 24.41
N ASP A 156 -4.90 6.13 24.73
CA ASP A 156 -5.91 5.79 25.73
C ASP A 156 -7.20 5.34 25.02
N PRO A 157 -7.58 4.05 25.11
CA PRO A 157 -8.81 3.55 24.51
C PRO A 157 -10.07 4.24 25.01
N GLY A 158 -10.06 4.79 26.24
CA GLY A 158 -11.20 5.52 26.81
C GLY A 158 -11.48 6.87 26.14
N ALA A 159 -10.51 7.40 25.38
CA ALA A 159 -10.65 8.63 24.62
C ALA A 159 -11.10 8.41 23.16
N MET A 160 -11.28 7.16 22.74
CA MET A 160 -11.59 6.81 21.36
C MET A 160 -13.02 7.23 21.00
N GLN A 161 -13.15 7.98 19.91
CA GLN A 161 -14.42 8.39 19.35
C GLN A 161 -15.14 7.23 18.66
N SER A 162 -16.45 7.37 18.47
CA SER A 162 -17.17 6.56 17.47
C SER A 162 -16.65 6.82 16.05
N LEU A 163 -17.00 5.96 15.09
CA LEU A 163 -16.63 6.16 13.70
C LEU A 163 -17.22 7.46 13.15
N GLU A 164 -18.49 7.76 13.44
CA GLU A 164 -19.21 8.94 12.98
C GLU A 164 -18.66 10.24 13.57
N GLU A 165 -18.32 10.23 14.86
CA GLU A 165 -17.63 11.35 15.51
C GLU A 165 -16.26 11.61 14.87
N SER A 166 -15.52 10.53 14.58
CA SER A 166 -14.23 10.61 13.89
C SER A 166 -14.37 11.13 12.45
N LEU A 167 -15.41 10.74 11.71
CA LEU A 167 -15.70 11.28 10.37
C LEU A 167 -16.01 12.79 10.41
N ALA A 168 -16.75 13.24 11.43
CA ALA A 168 -17.11 14.64 11.61
C ALA A 168 -15.93 15.52 12.04
N GLY A 169 -15.01 14.97 12.83
CA GLY A 169 -13.83 15.65 13.34
C GLY A 169 -13.01 14.74 14.25
N ALA A 170 -12.03 14.06 13.66
CA ALA A 170 -11.15 13.13 14.34
C ALA A 170 -10.25 13.83 15.37
N ALA A 171 -10.40 13.46 16.65
CA ALA A 171 -9.57 13.92 17.75
C ALA A 171 -8.14 13.36 17.68
N ASP A 172 -7.96 12.24 16.97
CA ASP A 172 -6.65 11.65 16.70
C ASP A 172 -6.10 12.02 15.32
N ALA A 173 -6.57 13.11 14.69
CA ALA A 173 -6.03 13.55 13.42
C ALA A 173 -4.50 13.75 13.47
N MET A 174 -3.84 13.50 12.34
CA MET A 174 -2.41 13.78 12.19
C MET A 174 -2.10 15.27 12.47
N PRO A 175 -0.93 15.62 13.04
CA PRO A 175 -0.55 17.01 13.24
C PRO A 175 -0.64 17.82 11.94
N GLY A 176 -1.41 18.92 11.99
CA GLY A 176 -1.63 19.80 10.84
C GLY A 176 -2.78 19.39 9.90
N ALA A 177 -3.47 18.27 10.16
CA ALA A 177 -4.71 17.92 9.47
C ALA A 177 -5.92 18.54 10.16
N SER A 178 -7.00 18.82 9.41
CA SER A 178 -8.26 19.32 9.97
C SER A 178 -9.01 18.29 10.80
N GLY A 179 -8.71 17.00 10.60
CA GLY A 179 -9.42 15.87 11.20
C GLY A 179 -10.82 15.63 10.61
N ARG A 180 -11.31 16.49 9.73
CA ARG A 180 -12.65 16.40 9.16
C ARG A 180 -12.60 15.65 7.83
N VAL A 181 -13.54 14.73 7.63
CA VAL A 181 -13.74 14.09 6.32
C VAL A 181 -14.65 14.97 5.48
N GLU A 182 -14.03 15.79 4.63
CA GLU A 182 -14.70 16.77 3.77
C GLU A 182 -14.23 16.69 2.33
N ILE A 183 -15.12 17.06 1.39
CA ILE A 183 -14.82 17.12 -0.03
C ILE A 183 -14.17 18.48 -0.30
N GLY A 184 -12.84 18.55 -0.15
CA GLY A 184 -12.07 19.79 -0.35
C GLY A 184 -11.57 19.98 -1.78
N ALA A 185 -11.84 19.04 -2.69
CA ALA A 185 -11.41 19.09 -4.09
C ALA A 185 -12.41 18.38 -5.02
N PRO A 186 -12.38 18.67 -6.35
CA PRO A 186 -13.24 17.99 -7.30
C PRO A 186 -13.05 16.46 -7.26
N PRO A 187 -14.10 15.67 -7.02
CA PRO A 187 -14.03 14.21 -7.12
C PRO A 187 -13.61 13.77 -8.53
N GLY A 188 -12.69 12.82 -8.61
CA GLY A 188 -12.02 12.40 -9.84
C GLY A 188 -10.90 13.34 -10.32
N GLY A 189 -10.65 14.47 -9.64
CA GLY A 189 -9.71 15.49 -10.11
C GLY A 189 -8.22 15.14 -9.89
N ARG A 190 -7.88 14.49 -8.78
CA ARG A 190 -6.50 14.08 -8.47
C ARG A 190 -6.44 12.91 -7.50
N PHE A 191 -5.27 12.27 -7.44
CA PHE A 191 -4.91 11.35 -6.36
C PHE A 191 -4.63 12.14 -5.07
N ALA A 192 -5.30 11.78 -3.98
CA ALA A 192 -5.08 12.32 -2.64
C ALA A 192 -5.31 11.21 -1.61
N TYR A 193 -4.22 10.55 -1.19
CA TYR A 193 -4.28 9.44 -0.22
C TYR A 193 -4.98 9.86 1.08
N SER A 194 -6.02 9.13 1.45
CA SER A 194 -7.02 9.58 2.44
C SER A 194 -7.40 8.43 3.38
N GLY A 195 -7.24 8.65 4.69
CA GLY A 195 -7.73 7.73 5.71
C GLY A 195 -9.25 7.80 5.81
N GLY A 196 -9.81 9.01 5.70
CA GLY A 196 -11.24 9.27 5.69
C GLY A 196 -11.98 8.50 4.60
N SER A 197 -11.37 8.29 3.42
CA SER A 197 -11.97 7.45 2.36
C SER A 197 -12.31 6.05 2.87
N TYR A 198 -11.41 5.46 3.67
CA TYR A 198 -11.59 4.11 4.21
C TYR A 198 -12.44 4.07 5.47
N ALA A 199 -12.53 5.17 6.21
CA ALA A 199 -13.52 5.32 7.29
C ALA A 199 -14.96 5.37 6.72
N VAL A 200 -15.16 6.06 5.59
CA VAL A 200 -16.45 6.05 4.89
C VAL A 200 -16.77 4.67 4.32
N LEU A 201 -15.78 3.97 3.74
CA LEU A 201 -15.96 2.58 3.28
C LEU A 201 -16.25 1.61 4.44
N GLN A 202 -15.69 1.84 5.63
CA GLN A 202 -16.03 1.08 6.83
C GLN A 202 -17.51 1.24 7.17
N LEU A 203 -17.98 2.49 7.24
CA LEU A 203 -19.37 2.81 7.54
C LEU A 203 -20.32 2.17 6.53
N MET A 204 -19.97 2.25 5.23
CA MET A 204 -20.71 1.62 4.15
C MET A 204 -20.77 0.09 4.31
N ILE A 205 -19.65 -0.57 4.64
CA ILE A 205 -19.64 -2.01 4.89
C ILE A 205 -20.62 -2.35 6.02
N GLU A 206 -20.53 -1.65 7.15
CA GLU A 206 -21.39 -1.88 8.31
C GLU A 206 -22.88 -1.69 7.99
N GLU A 207 -23.24 -0.65 7.23
CA GLU A 207 -24.64 -0.40 6.87
C GLU A 207 -25.19 -1.37 5.82
N VAL A 208 -24.38 -1.73 4.83
CA VAL A 208 -24.79 -2.68 3.78
C VAL A 208 -24.93 -4.10 4.36
N THR A 209 -24.07 -4.51 5.30
CA THR A 209 -24.15 -5.83 5.91
C THR A 209 -25.09 -5.88 7.12
N GLY A 210 -25.33 -4.76 7.79
CA GLY A 210 -26.02 -4.71 9.08
C GLY A 210 -25.20 -5.28 10.23
N GLN A 211 -23.88 -5.37 10.08
CA GLN A 211 -22.96 -5.98 11.04
C GLN A 211 -21.89 -4.96 11.47
N ASP A 212 -21.30 -5.17 12.65
CA ASP A 212 -20.08 -4.44 13.00
C ASP A 212 -18.94 -4.79 12.02
N PHE A 213 -17.99 -3.87 11.87
CA PHE A 213 -16.91 -4.04 10.89
C PHE A 213 -16.08 -5.32 11.09
N GLY A 214 -15.87 -5.75 12.34
CA GLY A 214 -15.10 -6.96 12.63
C GLY A 214 -15.81 -8.22 12.15
N THR A 215 -17.10 -8.32 12.45
CA THR A 215 -17.95 -9.40 11.94
C THR A 215 -18.01 -9.41 10.42
N ALA A 216 -18.22 -8.24 9.79
CA ALA A 216 -18.27 -8.13 8.34
C ALA A 216 -16.95 -8.54 7.68
N MET A 217 -15.79 -8.10 8.21
CA MET A 217 -14.47 -8.50 7.70
C MET A 217 -14.22 -10.00 7.85
N ARG A 218 -14.67 -10.60 8.96
CA ARG A 218 -14.59 -12.04 9.17
C ARG A 218 -15.38 -12.80 8.10
N GLU A 219 -16.59 -12.39 7.79
CA GLU A 219 -17.45 -13.06 6.81
C GLU A 219 -17.02 -12.81 5.36
N LEU A 220 -16.63 -11.57 5.03
CA LEU A 220 -16.34 -11.16 3.67
C LEU A 220 -14.92 -11.51 3.22
N VAL A 221 -13.97 -11.70 4.15
CA VAL A 221 -12.55 -11.89 3.83
C VAL A 221 -11.90 -12.99 4.65
N PHE A 222 -11.94 -12.92 5.98
CA PHE A 222 -11.06 -13.78 6.79
C PHE A 222 -11.47 -15.25 6.76
N ALA A 223 -12.74 -15.56 7.01
CA ALA A 223 -13.23 -16.94 7.03
C ALA A 223 -13.19 -17.60 5.64
N PRO A 224 -13.58 -16.94 4.52
CA PRO A 224 -13.43 -17.51 3.18
C PRO A 224 -11.99 -17.89 2.79
N LEU A 225 -10.99 -17.26 3.42
CA LEU A 225 -9.57 -17.48 3.15
C LEU A 225 -8.84 -18.26 4.26
N ASP A 226 -9.57 -18.72 5.28
CA ASP A 226 -9.03 -19.40 6.47
C ASP A 226 -7.98 -18.56 7.25
N MET A 227 -8.12 -17.23 7.22
CA MET A 227 -7.26 -16.28 7.96
C MET A 227 -7.62 -16.24 9.45
N ARG A 228 -7.42 -17.35 10.17
CA ARG A 228 -7.84 -17.52 11.57
C ARG A 228 -7.11 -16.61 12.54
N GLY A 229 -5.95 -16.10 12.17
CA GLY A 229 -5.19 -15.19 13.02
C GLY A 229 -5.62 -13.73 12.89
N ALA A 230 -6.41 -13.40 11.86
CA ALA A 230 -6.80 -12.05 11.53
C ALA A 230 -8.00 -11.54 12.33
N ALA A 231 -7.99 -10.26 12.68
CA ALA A 231 -9.04 -9.62 13.46
C ALA A 231 -9.15 -8.12 13.18
N ALA A 232 -10.29 -7.53 13.55
CA ALA A 232 -10.48 -6.08 13.57
C ALA A 232 -10.38 -5.47 14.98
N SER A 233 -10.46 -6.29 16.03
CA SER A 233 -10.36 -5.86 17.43
C SER A 233 -9.14 -6.46 18.12
N ILE A 234 -8.58 -5.72 19.06
CA ILE A 234 -7.48 -6.18 19.91
C ILE A 234 -7.91 -7.34 20.82
N GLY A 235 -9.18 -7.40 21.23
CA GLY A 235 -9.69 -8.46 22.10
C GLY A 235 -9.59 -9.85 21.48
N ASP A 236 -9.66 -9.94 20.15
CA ASP A 236 -9.62 -11.22 19.42
C ASP A 236 -8.19 -11.77 19.22
N ILE A 237 -7.16 -10.99 19.57
CA ILE A 237 -5.75 -11.31 19.35
C ILE A 237 -4.92 -11.28 20.64
N GLU A 238 -5.58 -11.33 21.79
CA GLU A 238 -4.93 -11.26 23.10
C GLU A 238 -3.85 -12.34 23.24
N GLY A 239 -2.68 -11.96 23.77
CA GLY A 239 -1.52 -12.84 23.92
C GLY A 239 -0.73 -13.15 22.63
N ARG A 240 -1.22 -12.72 21.45
CA ARG A 240 -0.58 -12.98 20.14
C ARG A 240 0.10 -11.75 19.53
N LEU A 241 -0.18 -10.56 20.05
CA LEU A 241 0.30 -9.30 19.49
C LEU A 241 1.82 -9.13 19.62
N ALA A 242 2.47 -8.78 18.52
CA ALA A 242 3.88 -8.42 18.48
C ALA A 242 4.19 -7.24 19.44
N PRO A 243 5.39 -7.19 20.05
CA PRO A 243 5.78 -6.09 20.91
C PRO A 243 5.66 -4.75 20.19
N ASN A 244 4.89 -3.83 20.78
CA ASN A 244 4.77 -2.48 20.28
C ASN A 244 5.90 -1.61 20.85
N LEU A 245 6.82 -1.18 19.99
CA LEU A 245 8.05 -0.51 20.36
C LEU A 245 8.20 0.82 19.62
N ASP A 246 8.89 1.79 20.22
CA ASP A 246 9.43 2.94 19.50
C ASP A 246 10.75 2.59 18.76
N LEU A 247 11.33 3.60 18.09
CA LEU A 247 12.59 3.46 17.35
C LEU A 247 13.81 3.21 18.27
N ALA A 248 13.71 3.51 19.57
CA ALA A 248 14.74 3.22 20.56
C ALA A 248 14.59 1.83 21.18
N GLY A 249 13.59 1.04 20.75
CA GLY A 249 13.29 -0.28 21.29
C GLY A 249 12.53 -0.26 22.61
N LYS A 250 12.01 0.89 23.05
CA LYS A 250 11.22 1.01 24.27
C LYS A 250 9.78 0.57 24.00
N ARG A 251 9.20 -0.20 24.92
CA ARG A 251 7.77 -0.58 24.87
C ARG A 251 6.87 0.64 24.99
N MET A 252 5.86 0.68 24.13
CA MET A 252 4.91 1.78 24.04
C MET A 252 3.47 1.27 24.00
N PRO A 253 2.49 2.05 24.51
CA PRO A 253 1.08 1.71 24.39
C PRO A 253 0.69 1.48 22.92
N LEU A 254 -0.07 0.42 22.66
CA LEU A 254 -0.67 0.21 21.34
C LEU A 254 -1.68 1.31 21.09
N ARG A 255 -1.64 1.91 19.90
CA ARG A 255 -2.66 2.87 19.49
C ARG A 255 -3.86 2.17 18.88
N GLN A 256 -5.05 2.58 19.28
CA GLN A 256 -6.32 2.11 18.73
C GLN A 256 -6.95 3.20 17.85
N TYR A 257 -7.84 2.83 16.95
CA TYR A 257 -8.35 3.72 15.91
C TYR A 257 -9.87 3.57 15.79
N SER A 258 -10.57 4.70 15.68
CA SER A 258 -12.02 4.71 15.39
C SER A 258 -12.35 4.14 14.01
N ALA A 259 -11.39 4.19 13.07
CA ALA A 259 -11.50 3.66 11.71
C ALA A 259 -10.49 2.53 11.44
N PRO A 260 -10.68 1.32 12.01
CA PRO A 260 -9.81 0.16 11.78
C PRO A 260 -9.65 -0.19 10.30
N ALA A 261 -10.65 0.04 9.44
CA ALA A 261 -10.56 -0.16 7.99
C ALA A 261 -9.40 0.61 7.34
N ALA A 262 -9.14 1.82 7.87
CA ALA A 262 -8.06 2.67 7.38
C ALA A 262 -6.70 2.28 8.00
N ALA A 263 -6.66 1.84 9.26
CA ALA A 263 -5.44 1.96 10.05
C ALA A 263 -5.10 0.80 10.99
N SER A 264 -5.97 -0.18 11.25
CA SER A 264 -5.71 -1.12 12.36
C SER A 264 -6.47 -2.45 12.34
N LEU A 265 -6.53 -3.12 11.19
CA LEU A 265 -6.69 -4.58 11.24
C LEU A 265 -5.43 -5.24 11.81
N PHE A 266 -5.59 -6.47 12.26
CA PHE A 266 -4.54 -7.30 12.82
C PHE A 266 -4.45 -8.60 12.02
N ALA A 267 -3.24 -9.06 11.71
CA ALA A 267 -3.04 -10.40 11.12
C ALA A 267 -1.60 -10.90 11.33
N GLY A 268 -1.41 -12.22 11.22
CA GLY A 268 -0.10 -12.83 11.07
C GLY A 268 0.42 -12.78 9.63
N ALA A 269 1.67 -13.18 9.42
CA ALA A 269 2.25 -13.22 8.07
C ALA A 269 1.64 -14.36 7.23
N GLU A 270 1.27 -15.46 7.87
CA GLU A 270 0.60 -16.62 7.30
C GLU A 270 -0.81 -16.29 6.81
N ASP A 271 -1.59 -15.55 7.61
CA ASP A 271 -2.90 -15.03 7.19
C ASP A 271 -2.77 -14.15 5.94
N LEU A 272 -1.77 -13.28 5.91
CA LEU A 272 -1.53 -12.43 4.73
C LEU A 272 -1.02 -13.23 3.53
N ALA A 273 -0.30 -14.34 3.72
CA ALA A 273 0.05 -15.24 2.62
C ALA A 273 -1.22 -15.87 2.02
N LEU A 274 -2.18 -16.29 2.84
CA LEU A 274 -3.51 -16.75 2.40
C LEU A 274 -4.26 -15.64 1.66
N PHE A 275 -4.20 -14.40 2.16
CA PHE A 275 -4.75 -13.24 1.46
C PHE A 275 -4.13 -13.02 0.08
N LEU A 276 -2.80 -13.08 -0.05
CA LEU A 276 -2.11 -12.96 -1.33
C LEU A 276 -2.51 -14.09 -2.30
N ARG A 277 -2.65 -15.32 -1.80
CA ARG A 277 -3.14 -16.46 -2.59
C ARG A 277 -4.59 -16.26 -3.04
N GLY A 278 -5.45 -15.78 -2.14
CA GLY A 278 -6.85 -15.47 -2.41
C GLY A 278 -7.05 -14.37 -3.46
N LEU A 279 -6.09 -13.44 -3.54
CA LEU A 279 -6.02 -12.45 -4.62
C LEU A 279 -5.25 -12.95 -5.83
N HIS A 280 -4.46 -14.02 -5.73
CA HIS A 280 -3.77 -14.62 -6.87
C HIS A 280 -4.77 -15.34 -7.79
N LEU A 281 -5.54 -16.24 -7.20
CA LEU A 281 -6.51 -17.11 -7.86
C LEU A 281 -7.86 -16.41 -8.02
N PRO A 282 -8.62 -16.68 -9.10
CA PRO A 282 -10.01 -16.27 -9.17
C PRO A 282 -10.91 -17.12 -8.26
N LYS A 283 -12.06 -16.59 -7.89
CA LYS A 283 -13.06 -17.24 -7.03
C LYS A 283 -13.44 -18.64 -7.48
N ALA A 284 -13.59 -18.86 -8.80
CA ALA A 284 -13.89 -20.16 -9.38
C ALA A 284 -12.79 -21.23 -9.14
N ARG A 285 -11.60 -20.82 -8.70
CA ARG A 285 -10.44 -21.68 -8.38
C ARG A 285 -10.01 -21.57 -6.92
N GLY A 286 -10.92 -21.18 -6.02
CA GLY A 286 -10.65 -21.05 -4.59
C GLY A 286 -10.01 -19.71 -4.19
N GLY A 287 -10.06 -18.70 -5.05
CA GLY A 287 -9.75 -17.31 -4.68
C GLY A 287 -10.90 -16.60 -3.97
N LEU A 288 -10.69 -15.35 -3.59
CA LEU A 288 -11.71 -14.53 -2.93
C LEU A 288 -12.68 -13.87 -3.93
N LEU A 289 -12.10 -13.28 -4.98
CA LEU A 289 -12.79 -12.36 -5.89
C LEU A 289 -12.94 -12.97 -7.29
N SER A 290 -13.96 -12.54 -8.03
CA SER A 290 -14.16 -12.88 -9.44
C SER A 290 -13.00 -12.38 -10.30
N ASP A 291 -12.85 -12.93 -11.52
CA ASP A 291 -11.87 -12.43 -12.48
C ASP A 291 -12.07 -10.93 -12.79
N ALA A 292 -13.33 -10.49 -12.85
CA ALA A 292 -13.69 -9.10 -13.11
C ALA A 292 -13.27 -8.17 -11.95
N ALA A 293 -13.54 -8.56 -10.71
CA ALA A 293 -13.12 -7.79 -9.54
C ALA A 293 -11.60 -7.76 -9.36
N LEU A 294 -10.91 -8.89 -9.62
CA LEU A 294 -9.43 -8.93 -9.61
C LEU A 294 -8.83 -8.03 -10.69
N ALA A 295 -9.42 -8.04 -11.89
CA ALA A 295 -8.99 -7.15 -12.96
C ALA A 295 -9.22 -5.68 -12.59
N ALA A 296 -10.41 -5.35 -12.04
CA ALA A 296 -10.76 -4.01 -11.60
C ALA A 296 -9.83 -3.50 -10.49
N MET A 297 -9.52 -4.32 -9.48
CA MET A 297 -8.56 -4.00 -8.41
C MET A 297 -7.21 -3.55 -8.98
N ALA A 298 -6.76 -4.21 -10.04
CA ALA A 298 -5.48 -3.95 -10.68
C ALA A 298 -5.53 -2.88 -11.77
N GLN A 299 -6.68 -2.33 -12.15
CA GLN A 299 -6.72 -1.26 -13.15
C GLN A 299 -6.20 0.06 -12.56
N PRO A 300 -5.47 0.88 -13.33
CA PRO A 300 -5.07 2.21 -12.88
C PRO A 300 -6.27 3.13 -12.75
N GLU A 301 -6.55 3.55 -11.52
CA GLU A 301 -7.58 4.54 -11.18
C GLU A 301 -6.96 5.89 -10.83
N ALA A 302 -5.67 5.89 -10.46
CA ALA A 302 -4.94 7.12 -10.14
C ALA A 302 -3.55 7.15 -10.77
N ARG A 303 -3.13 8.37 -11.15
CA ARG A 303 -1.82 8.64 -11.74
C ARG A 303 -1.13 9.80 -11.05
N VAL A 304 0.19 9.70 -10.93
CA VAL A 304 1.07 10.77 -10.46
C VAL A 304 2.17 10.95 -11.49
N PHE A 305 2.35 12.18 -11.99
CA PHE A 305 3.24 12.49 -13.13
C PHE A 305 3.00 11.58 -14.35
N GLY A 306 1.74 11.23 -14.61
CA GLY A 306 1.34 10.34 -15.71
C GLY A 306 1.56 8.84 -15.46
N LEU A 307 2.30 8.47 -14.41
CA LEU A 307 2.54 7.07 -14.04
C LEU A 307 1.34 6.50 -13.26
N PRO A 308 0.89 5.28 -13.57
CA PRO A 308 -0.14 4.61 -12.77
C PRO A 308 0.41 4.30 -11.39
N VAL A 309 -0.27 4.75 -10.33
CA VAL A 309 0.19 4.54 -8.94
C VAL A 309 -0.77 3.75 -8.09
N TRP A 310 -2.06 3.76 -8.42
CA TRP A 310 -3.12 3.18 -7.58
C TRP A 310 -4.24 2.55 -8.39
N GLY A 311 -4.79 1.45 -7.90
CA GLY A 311 -6.02 0.81 -8.38
C GLY A 311 -7.14 0.88 -7.35
N LEU A 312 -7.94 -0.18 -7.20
CA LEU A 312 -8.99 -0.21 -6.16
C LEU A 312 -8.41 -0.78 -4.87
N GLY A 313 -7.83 0.11 -4.05
CA GLY A 313 -7.23 -0.22 -2.75
C GLY A 313 -5.88 -0.93 -2.79
N ALA A 314 -5.24 -0.97 -3.94
CA ALA A 314 -3.88 -1.49 -4.10
C ALA A 314 -2.97 -0.46 -4.78
N THR A 315 -1.76 -0.29 -4.26
CA THR A 315 -0.67 0.38 -4.96
C THR A 315 -0.26 -0.46 -6.17
N LEU A 316 -0.02 0.20 -7.30
CA LEU A 316 0.52 -0.42 -8.51
C LEU A 316 2.05 -0.24 -8.55
N TYR A 317 2.80 -1.06 -7.81
CA TYR A 317 4.26 -0.94 -7.70
C TYR A 317 4.96 -1.04 -9.04
N VAL A 318 4.55 -2.01 -9.85
CA VAL A 318 5.03 -2.22 -11.21
C VAL A 318 3.81 -2.50 -12.07
N ARG A 319 3.67 -1.73 -13.14
CA ARG A 319 2.75 -2.03 -14.23
C ARG A 319 3.45 -1.73 -15.56
N GLY A 320 3.76 -2.80 -16.29
CA GLY A 320 4.54 -2.73 -17.51
C GLY A 320 3.91 -3.53 -18.65
N ARG A 321 4.71 -4.41 -19.26
CA ARG A 321 4.25 -5.32 -20.32
C ARG A 321 3.22 -6.32 -19.78
N PRO A 322 2.43 -7.00 -20.64
CA PRO A 322 1.64 -8.15 -20.21
C PRO A 322 2.51 -9.12 -19.41
N GLY A 323 2.09 -9.46 -18.19
CA GLY A 323 2.87 -10.29 -17.27
C GLY A 323 3.74 -9.53 -16.26
N GLU A 324 3.88 -8.20 -16.35
CA GLU A 324 4.60 -7.37 -15.36
C GLU A 324 3.60 -6.55 -14.53
N LEU A 325 3.03 -7.19 -13.50
CA LEU A 325 2.11 -6.53 -12.59
C LEU A 325 2.41 -6.94 -11.15
N VAL A 326 2.90 -5.96 -10.37
CA VAL A 326 3.05 -6.09 -8.93
C VAL A 326 2.12 -5.11 -8.25
N ILE A 327 1.19 -5.64 -7.46
CA ILE A 327 0.30 -4.85 -6.62
C ILE A 327 0.56 -5.12 -5.15
N GLY A 328 0.03 -4.28 -4.28
CA GLY A 328 -0.05 -4.53 -2.85
C GLY A 328 -0.18 -3.25 -2.05
N HIS A 329 0.26 -3.25 -0.80
CA HIS A 329 0.09 -2.07 0.05
C HIS A 329 1.15 -2.03 1.17
N ASP A 330 1.49 -0.83 1.63
CA ASP A 330 2.36 -0.58 2.79
C ASP A 330 1.53 -0.17 4.00
N GLY A 331 2.09 -0.37 5.19
CA GLY A 331 1.55 0.15 6.43
C GLY A 331 2.65 0.81 7.26
N ARG A 332 2.31 1.95 7.85
CA ARG A 332 3.14 2.61 8.84
C ARG A 332 2.27 3.31 9.86
N ASN A 333 2.48 3.01 11.13
CA ASN A 333 1.84 3.68 12.26
C ASN A 333 2.88 3.99 13.34
N MET A 334 2.53 4.93 14.21
CA MET A 334 3.23 5.11 15.48
C MET A 334 2.91 3.94 16.42
N PRO A 335 3.82 3.58 17.34
CA PRO A 335 5.10 4.22 17.63
C PRO A 335 6.23 3.89 16.63
N ALA A 336 6.35 2.63 16.20
CA ALA A 336 7.25 2.24 15.10
C ALA A 336 6.79 0.91 14.49
N ILE A 337 5.61 0.91 13.88
CA ILE A 337 5.06 -0.21 13.13
C ILE A 337 5.33 0.02 11.64
N ASN A 338 5.84 -1.00 10.95
CA ASN A 338 5.97 -0.98 9.50
C ASN A 338 5.63 -2.36 8.91
N THR A 339 4.71 -2.38 7.96
CA THR A 339 4.21 -3.59 7.30
C THR A 339 4.20 -3.39 5.80
N ALA A 340 4.37 -4.47 5.04
CA ALA A 340 4.33 -4.43 3.59
C ALA A 340 3.91 -5.79 3.03
N ALA A 341 3.05 -5.79 2.03
CA ALA A 341 2.75 -6.98 1.25
C ALA A 341 2.75 -6.66 -0.24
N ARG A 342 3.27 -7.57 -1.06
CA ARG A 342 3.35 -7.45 -2.53
C ARG A 342 2.97 -8.76 -3.18
N LEU A 343 2.27 -8.67 -4.30
CA LEU A 343 1.85 -9.80 -5.12
C LEU A 343 2.20 -9.52 -6.58
N HIS A 344 3.05 -10.35 -7.16
CA HIS A 344 3.19 -10.45 -8.59
C HIS A 344 1.99 -11.22 -9.14
N ARG A 345 0.96 -10.47 -9.58
CA ARG A 345 -0.36 -11.03 -9.89
C ARG A 345 -0.31 -12.23 -10.84
N PRO A 346 0.43 -12.16 -11.98
CA PRO A 346 0.39 -13.23 -12.98
C PRO A 346 0.95 -14.57 -12.50
N SER A 347 2.02 -14.57 -11.69
CA SER A 347 2.66 -15.81 -11.24
C SER A 347 2.21 -16.26 -9.86
N GLY A 348 1.64 -15.39 -9.02
CA GLY A 348 1.33 -15.73 -7.63
C GLY A 348 2.54 -15.63 -6.69
N ASP A 349 3.71 -15.24 -7.19
CA ASP A 349 4.84 -14.94 -6.33
C ASP A 349 4.53 -13.70 -5.50
N GLY A 350 4.95 -13.70 -4.23
CA GLY A 350 4.64 -12.61 -3.32
C GLY A 350 5.64 -12.48 -2.20
N ILE A 351 5.50 -11.40 -1.43
CA ILE A 351 6.19 -11.22 -0.17
C ILE A 351 5.26 -10.53 0.82
N VAL A 352 5.29 -10.98 2.07
CA VAL A 352 4.72 -10.32 3.23
C VAL A 352 5.86 -10.03 4.18
N VAL A 353 5.94 -8.81 4.71
CA VAL A 353 6.91 -8.42 5.75
C VAL A 353 6.17 -7.60 6.81
N LEU A 354 6.21 -8.04 8.06
CA LEU A 354 5.57 -7.39 9.20
C LEU A 354 6.64 -7.07 10.24
N ALA A 355 6.72 -5.82 10.69
CA ALA A 355 7.77 -5.39 11.61
C ALA A 355 7.30 -4.36 12.66
N THR A 356 7.91 -4.44 13.85
CA THR A 356 7.85 -3.41 14.90
C THR A 356 9.25 -2.89 15.24
N GLY A 357 9.34 -1.75 15.93
CA GLY A 357 10.64 -1.11 16.24
C GLY A 357 11.33 -0.49 15.02
N THR A 358 10.61 -0.28 13.92
CA THR A 358 11.14 0.30 12.67
C THR A 358 10.04 1.02 11.90
N GLN A 359 10.42 1.98 11.05
CA GLN A 359 9.47 2.76 10.23
C GLN A 359 9.62 2.54 8.71
N GLY A 360 10.58 1.70 8.29
CA GLY A 360 10.84 1.50 6.85
C GLY A 360 11.38 0.13 6.45
N LEU A 361 11.85 -0.70 7.40
CA LEU A 361 12.52 -1.96 7.07
C LEU A 361 11.62 -2.92 6.27
N ALA A 362 10.34 -3.08 6.64
CA ALA A 362 9.42 -3.94 5.90
C ALA A 362 9.17 -3.42 4.47
N THR A 363 8.97 -2.11 4.33
CA THR A 363 8.80 -1.45 3.02
C THR A 363 10.04 -1.59 2.14
N ASP A 364 11.23 -1.38 2.69
CA ASP A 364 12.49 -1.49 1.97
C ASP A 364 12.73 -2.92 1.46
N LEU A 365 12.53 -3.91 2.33
CA LEU A 365 12.65 -5.33 1.96
C LEU A 365 11.62 -5.75 0.91
N ALA A 366 10.39 -5.26 1.01
CA ALA A 366 9.37 -5.49 -0.02
C ALA A 366 9.75 -4.83 -1.36
N ASN A 367 10.32 -3.62 -1.34
CA ASN A 367 10.81 -2.95 -2.56
C ASN A 367 12.02 -3.68 -3.17
N ASP A 368 12.92 -4.21 -2.35
CA ASP A 368 14.02 -5.08 -2.79
C ASP A 368 13.47 -6.34 -3.46
N TRP A 369 12.42 -6.95 -2.92
CA TRP A 369 11.74 -8.09 -3.54
C TRP A 369 11.13 -7.74 -4.89
N VAL A 370 10.47 -6.58 -5.02
CA VAL A 370 9.93 -6.13 -6.32
C VAL A 370 11.04 -6.01 -7.36
N PHE A 371 12.16 -5.37 -7.00
CA PHE A 371 13.30 -5.23 -7.90
C PHE A 371 13.93 -6.58 -8.24
N TRP A 372 14.14 -7.45 -7.25
CA TRP A 372 14.63 -8.81 -7.47
C TRP A 372 13.73 -9.62 -8.39
N ARG A 373 12.40 -9.53 -8.22
CA ARG A 373 11.43 -10.31 -8.99
C ARG A 373 11.27 -9.84 -10.43
N THR A 374 11.33 -8.52 -10.65
CA THR A 374 10.90 -7.89 -11.91
C THR A 374 12.02 -7.14 -12.65
N GLY A 375 13.14 -6.85 -12.00
CA GLY A 375 14.17 -5.94 -12.51
C GLY A 375 13.68 -4.49 -12.66
N ARG A 376 12.55 -4.13 -12.04
CA ARG A 376 11.97 -2.78 -12.10
C ARG A 376 12.04 -2.10 -10.75
N VAL A 377 12.32 -0.81 -10.78
CA VAL A 377 12.19 0.05 -9.60
C VAL A 377 10.70 0.28 -9.34
N PRO A 378 10.20 -0.02 -8.13
CA PRO A 378 8.80 0.22 -7.80
C PRO A 378 8.46 1.71 -7.82
N VAL A 379 7.24 2.06 -8.21
CA VAL A 379 6.78 3.47 -8.32
C VAL A 379 6.93 4.24 -7.00
N THR A 380 6.79 3.55 -5.87
CA THR A 380 6.96 4.10 -4.52
C THR A 380 8.39 4.53 -4.20
N ALA A 381 9.39 3.99 -4.88
CA ALA A 381 10.79 4.39 -4.73
C ALA A 381 11.17 5.60 -5.59
N LEU A 382 10.36 5.96 -6.60
CA LEU A 382 10.67 7.05 -7.53
C LEU A 382 10.82 8.42 -6.85
N PRO A 383 9.99 8.83 -5.87
CA PRO A 383 10.16 10.13 -5.21
C PRO A 383 11.57 10.33 -4.62
N ALA A 384 12.19 9.28 -4.09
CA ALA A 384 13.55 9.35 -3.56
C ALA A 384 14.63 9.46 -4.66
N ILE A 385 14.34 8.96 -5.86
CA ILE A 385 15.27 8.90 -7.00
C ILE A 385 15.17 10.17 -7.87
N LEU A 386 13.97 10.74 -8.00
CA LEU A 386 13.69 11.86 -8.89
C LEU A 386 14.62 13.08 -8.71
N PRO A 387 15.00 13.51 -7.49
CA PRO A 387 15.92 14.64 -7.33
C PRO A 387 17.28 14.37 -7.97
N VAL A 388 17.85 13.17 -7.76
CA VAL A 388 19.13 12.77 -8.34
C VAL A 388 19.01 12.61 -9.86
N ALA A 389 17.92 12.01 -10.34
CA ALA A 389 17.65 11.91 -11.77
C ALA A 389 17.55 13.29 -12.42
N GLY A 390 16.91 14.27 -11.77
CA GLY A 390 16.82 15.65 -12.25
C GLY A 390 18.20 16.32 -12.39
N LEU A 391 19.09 16.10 -11.42
CA LEU A 391 20.47 16.59 -11.49
C LEU A 391 21.24 15.96 -12.66
N LEU A 392 21.14 14.64 -12.84
CA LEU A 392 21.77 13.94 -13.96
C LEU A 392 21.20 14.43 -15.30
N TRP A 393 19.88 14.63 -15.37
CA TRP A 393 19.23 15.17 -16.55
C TRP A 393 19.83 16.52 -16.95
N ALA A 394 19.90 17.46 -16.00
CA ALA A 394 20.48 18.79 -16.20
C ALA A 394 21.96 18.73 -16.61
N ALA A 395 22.75 17.86 -15.99
CA ALA A 395 24.16 17.66 -16.33
C ALA A 395 24.33 17.16 -17.78
N GLY A 396 23.49 16.23 -18.23
CA GLY A 396 23.52 15.75 -19.62
C GLY A 396 23.10 16.83 -20.63
N LEU A 397 22.13 17.69 -20.29
CA LEU A 397 21.79 18.85 -21.12
C LEU A 397 22.97 19.82 -21.26
N ALA A 398 23.68 20.10 -20.17
CA ALA A 398 24.87 20.95 -20.19
C ALA A 398 25.99 20.35 -21.08
N ALA A 399 26.20 19.03 -21.00
CA ALA A 399 27.16 18.33 -21.84
C ALA A 399 26.79 18.39 -23.33
N ILE A 400 25.51 18.16 -23.68
CA ILE A 400 25.01 18.27 -25.06
C ILE A 400 25.24 19.70 -25.59
N ALA A 401 24.90 20.72 -24.79
CA ALA A 401 25.12 22.12 -25.16
C ALA A 401 26.61 22.43 -25.41
N LEU A 402 27.52 21.93 -24.56
CA LEU A 402 28.96 22.10 -24.71
C LEU A 402 29.49 21.49 -26.01
N VAL A 403 29.03 20.28 -26.36
CA VAL A 403 29.41 19.60 -27.61
C VAL A 403 28.94 20.41 -28.82
N VAL A 404 27.72 20.93 -28.78
CA VAL A 404 27.14 21.76 -29.85
C VAL A 404 27.93 23.06 -30.03
N VAL A 405 28.29 23.75 -28.95
CA VAL A 405 29.12 24.97 -28.99
C VAL A 405 30.49 24.67 -29.57
N ARG A 406 31.17 23.60 -29.12
CA ARG A 406 32.49 23.20 -29.64
C ARG A 406 32.44 22.82 -31.12
N ALA A 407 31.44 22.06 -31.54
CA ALA A 407 31.24 21.70 -32.95
C ALA A 407 30.91 22.92 -33.82
N GLY A 408 30.26 23.95 -33.25
CA GLY A 408 30.00 25.22 -33.91
C GLY A 408 31.25 26.09 -34.09
N ARG A 409 32.18 26.06 -33.13
CA ARG A 409 33.43 26.83 -33.17
C ARG A 409 34.48 26.24 -34.12
N ARG A 410 34.53 24.92 -34.31
CA ARG A 410 35.49 24.24 -35.23
C ARG A 410 35.16 24.37 -36.72
N ARG A 411 34.01 24.97 -37.07
CA ARG A 411 33.56 25.17 -38.46
C ARG A 411 33.57 26.64 -38.89
N ARG A 412 34.03 27.53 -38.01
CA ARG A 412 34.47 28.88 -38.32
C ARG A 412 35.98 28.85 -38.35
#